data_AF-A0A929BXJ1-F1
#
_entry.id   AF-A0A929BXJ1-F1
#
_cell.length_a   1.000
_cell.length_b   1.000
_cell.length_c   1.000
_cell.angle_alpha   90.00
_cell.angle_beta   90.00
_cell.angle_gamma   90.00
#
_symmetry.space_group_name_H-M   'P 1'
#
loop_
_entity.id
_entity.type
_entity.pdbx_description
1 polymer ?
#
loop_
_entity_poly.entity_id
_entity_poly.type
_entity_poly.pdbx_seq_one_letter_code
_entity_poly.pdbx_strand_id
1 'polypeptide(L)'
;MGWDEIKKARSRLSREEGAIIRDWGGRVPIALIYPNSYYIGMSCLGVHAIYRLLNSYGGVVCERVFWEREHQARRLSPLSLESQRPLSDFAVLAFSISYEVDYINVVEILKASGIPLYAADRDGGHPLVIAGGPCVTANPLPLSPFFDLLCIGEAEPIVPPMLPVLAEGIGGERGGLLGALASLPGIYAPQHHSGTPVVRQWAKDLDDFPVASTILTRDTELGGLYLVEVGRGCNWGCRFCLASSTFSPTRFRSMGSLIAQAEEGLKYRGRLGLVGPDVADHPQIEEIVVRLRQMGAGLSLSSLRVRPLSRIVLRELAKGEAQTIALAPEAGSPRLRRLIKKGISEDDILKAIDRVAEMGVKQLKLYFMIGLPSETDEDIEEIIRLVISGKSILDRKQSGTRIILKAAPFVPKAGTPLQWLPMAPLAVLNHRLSLVKNSLQPKGIKVKSESPAWSEVQAVFARGGADVAGALAALEEVSLSGWRKAVAKCQLDVDFYAHQRWPTGQRLPWVIIDSGTKKGHLELELNRALSG
;
A
#
# COMPACT_ATOMS: atom_id res chain seq x y z
N MET A 1 -10.09 24.09 -19.77
CA MET A 1 -8.83 23.54 -19.23
C MET A 1 -8.04 24.67 -18.59
N GLY A 2 -7.62 24.55 -17.33
CA GLY A 2 -6.94 25.65 -16.62
C GLY A 2 -5.46 25.74 -17.02
N TRP A 3 -5.03 26.88 -17.55
CA TRP A 3 -3.62 27.15 -17.91
C TRP A 3 -2.65 26.87 -16.75
N ASP A 4 -3.10 27.09 -15.51
CA ASP A 4 -2.33 26.82 -14.29
C ASP A 4 -1.96 25.34 -14.11
N GLU A 5 -2.87 24.41 -14.42
CA GLU A 5 -2.62 22.97 -14.30
C GLU A 5 -1.58 22.50 -15.33
N ILE A 6 -1.67 23.00 -16.55
CA ILE A 6 -0.67 22.74 -17.61
C ILE A 6 0.70 23.26 -17.16
N LYS A 7 0.76 24.49 -16.65
CA LYS A 7 2.01 25.10 -16.16
C LYS A 7 2.60 24.29 -15.00
N LYS A 8 1.76 23.83 -14.07
CA LYS A 8 2.17 22.99 -12.93
C LYS A 8 2.71 21.64 -13.38
N ALA A 9 2.01 20.95 -14.28
CA ALA A 9 2.44 19.67 -14.85
C ALA A 9 3.80 19.80 -15.55
N ARG A 10 3.96 20.80 -16.43
CA ARG A 10 5.23 21.08 -17.12
C ARG A 10 6.36 21.43 -16.14
N SER A 11 6.07 22.22 -15.12
CA SER A 11 7.03 22.57 -14.08
C SER A 11 7.51 21.34 -13.31
N ARG A 12 6.61 20.41 -12.96
CA ARG A 12 6.97 19.14 -12.33
C ARG A 12 7.84 18.28 -13.26
N LEU A 13 7.38 18.07 -14.49
CA LEU A 13 8.08 17.28 -15.48
C LEU A 13 9.51 17.80 -15.74
N SER A 14 9.71 19.13 -15.75
CA SER A 14 11.03 19.75 -15.91
C SER A 14 12.01 19.49 -14.75
N ARG A 15 11.52 19.01 -13.60
CA ARG A 15 12.32 18.64 -12.42
C ARG A 15 12.48 17.12 -12.26
N GLU A 16 11.98 16.34 -13.20
CA GLU A 16 12.12 14.89 -13.22
C GLU A 16 13.26 14.44 -14.14
N GLU A 17 13.88 13.32 -13.79
CA GLU A 17 14.72 12.53 -14.69
C GLU A 17 14.05 11.18 -14.95
N GLY A 18 14.11 10.67 -16.18
CA GLY A 18 13.60 9.33 -16.54
C GLY A 18 12.15 9.27 -17.05
N ALA A 19 11.45 10.41 -17.17
CA ALA A 19 10.13 10.46 -17.78
C ALA A 19 10.16 9.99 -19.25
N ILE A 20 9.25 9.09 -19.62
CA ILE A 20 9.14 8.50 -20.94
C ILE A 20 8.03 9.23 -21.70
N ILE A 21 8.41 10.07 -22.66
CA ILE A 21 7.48 10.80 -23.52
C ILE A 21 7.51 10.12 -24.90
N ARG A 22 6.34 9.69 -25.38
CA ARG A 22 6.18 9.04 -26.68
C ARG A 22 5.07 9.70 -27.47
N ASP A 23 5.21 9.65 -28.79
CA ASP A 23 4.10 9.91 -29.68
C ASP A 23 3.03 8.81 -29.54
N TRP A 24 1.76 9.20 -29.57
CA TRP A 24 0.66 8.26 -29.40
C TRP A 24 0.39 7.42 -30.65
N GLY A 25 0.87 7.81 -31.84
CA GLY A 25 0.51 7.25 -33.14
C GLY A 25 0.44 5.72 -33.17
N GLY A 26 -0.78 5.19 -33.32
CA GLY A 26 -1.09 3.76 -33.42
C GLY A 26 -0.91 2.94 -32.13
N ARG A 27 -0.55 3.57 -31.01
CA ARG A 27 -0.37 2.92 -29.71
C ARG A 27 -1.66 2.99 -28.89
N VAL A 28 -1.82 2.05 -27.96
CA VAL A 28 -2.88 2.12 -26.95
C VAL A 28 -2.50 3.13 -25.88
N PRO A 29 -3.23 4.25 -25.72
CA PRO A 29 -2.95 5.22 -24.67
C PRO A 29 -3.57 4.79 -23.34
N ILE A 30 -2.70 4.66 -22.32
CA ILE A 30 -3.07 4.25 -20.97
C ILE A 30 -2.70 5.33 -19.96
N ALA A 31 -3.69 5.86 -19.24
CA ALA A 31 -3.47 6.73 -18.11
C ALA A 31 -3.23 5.88 -16.85
N LEU A 32 -2.01 5.84 -16.34
CA LEU A 32 -1.69 5.23 -15.05
C LEU A 32 -2.01 6.24 -13.94
N ILE A 33 -3.15 6.04 -13.29
CA ILE A 33 -3.69 6.93 -12.27
C ILE A 33 -3.28 6.42 -10.89
N TYR A 34 -2.53 7.22 -10.15
CA TYR A 34 -2.40 7.05 -8.71
C TYR A 34 -3.41 8.00 -8.04
N PRO A 35 -4.47 7.50 -7.37
CA PRO A 35 -5.58 8.31 -6.86
C PRO A 35 -5.21 9.06 -5.58
N ASN A 36 -4.06 9.74 -5.59
CA ASN A 36 -3.56 10.59 -4.51
C ASN A 36 -2.54 11.58 -5.09
N SER A 37 -1.99 12.45 -4.24
CA SER A 37 -1.02 13.48 -4.64
C SER A 37 0.20 12.89 -5.34
N TYR A 38 0.80 13.69 -6.23
CA TYR A 38 2.06 13.35 -6.89
C TYR A 38 3.16 12.97 -5.88
N TYR A 39 3.25 13.72 -4.77
CA TYR A 39 4.26 13.50 -3.74
C TYR A 39 4.21 12.07 -3.19
N ILE A 40 3.01 11.55 -2.92
CA ILE A 40 2.80 10.19 -2.42
C ILE A 40 2.96 9.17 -3.55
N GLY A 41 2.42 9.44 -4.74
CA GLY A 41 2.51 8.54 -5.88
C GLY A 41 3.95 8.26 -6.31
N MET A 42 4.82 9.28 -6.30
CA MET A 42 6.25 9.13 -6.61
C MET A 42 7.09 8.57 -5.46
N SER A 43 6.48 8.34 -4.30
CA SER A 43 7.08 7.52 -3.24
C SER A 43 6.72 6.03 -3.39
N CYS A 44 5.84 5.67 -4.34
CA CYS A 44 5.37 4.31 -4.54
C CYS A 44 6.14 3.60 -5.65
N LEU A 45 7.06 2.71 -5.28
CA LEU A 45 7.84 1.91 -6.24
C LEU A 45 6.94 1.05 -7.17
N GLY A 46 5.76 0.63 -6.71
CA GLY A 46 4.79 -0.09 -7.54
C GLY A 46 4.29 0.74 -8.73
N VAL A 47 4.10 2.05 -8.58
CA VAL A 47 3.73 2.95 -9.69
C VAL A 47 4.88 3.05 -10.70
N HIS A 48 6.12 3.12 -10.22
CA HIS A 48 7.31 3.15 -11.08
C HIS A 48 7.46 1.85 -11.87
N ALA A 49 7.18 0.71 -11.23
CA ALA A 49 7.22 -0.61 -11.83
C ALA A 49 6.19 -0.74 -12.97
N ILE A 50 4.93 -0.40 -12.70
CA ILE A 50 3.84 -0.48 -13.69
C ILE A 50 4.08 0.49 -14.85
N TYR A 51 4.50 1.73 -14.56
CA TYR A 51 4.83 2.73 -15.57
C TYR A 51 5.93 2.25 -16.53
N ARG A 52 7.01 1.67 -15.97
CA ARG A 52 8.11 1.09 -16.77
C ARG A 52 7.65 -0.13 -17.56
N LEU A 53 6.89 -1.02 -16.93
CA LEU A 53 6.38 -2.24 -17.57
C LEU A 53 5.52 -1.90 -18.79
N LEU A 54 4.51 -1.04 -18.63
CA LEU A 54 3.63 -0.64 -19.72
C LEU A 54 4.41 0.04 -20.86
N ASN A 55 5.31 0.98 -20.53
CA ASN A 55 6.15 1.63 -21.54
C ASN A 55 7.23 0.72 -22.13
N SER A 56 7.50 -0.48 -21.58
CA SER A 56 8.42 -1.43 -22.23
C SER A 56 7.82 -2.03 -23.51
N TYR A 57 6.50 -2.00 -23.67
CA TYR A 57 5.81 -2.47 -24.86
C TYR A 57 5.70 -1.36 -25.92
N GLY A 58 6.16 -1.64 -27.14
CA GLY A 58 6.21 -0.65 -28.22
C GLY A 58 4.83 -0.15 -28.69
N GLY A 59 3.80 -0.98 -28.54
CA GLY A 59 2.40 -0.68 -28.88
C GLY A 59 1.63 0.09 -27.81
N VAL A 60 2.29 0.51 -26.72
CA VAL A 60 1.66 1.23 -25.61
C VAL A 60 2.33 2.59 -25.40
N VAL A 61 1.51 3.59 -25.09
CA VAL A 61 1.95 4.84 -24.47
C VAL A 61 1.29 4.95 -23.10
N CYS A 62 2.10 4.94 -22.05
CA CYS A 62 1.60 5.07 -20.69
C CYS A 62 2.03 6.41 -20.09
N GLU A 63 1.05 7.17 -19.60
CA GLU A 63 1.24 8.48 -18.98
C GLU A 63 0.68 8.50 -17.56
N ARG A 64 1.30 9.25 -16.66
CA ARG A 64 0.97 9.27 -15.23
C ARG A 64 -0.05 10.36 -14.92
N VAL A 65 -0.98 10.06 -14.03
CA VAL A 65 -1.99 11.00 -13.54
C VAL A 65 -2.05 10.92 -12.03
N PHE A 66 -2.20 12.08 -11.38
CA PHE A 66 -2.26 12.21 -9.92
C PHE A 66 -3.43 13.08 -9.49
N TRP A 67 -3.88 12.89 -8.25
CA TRP A 67 -4.97 13.65 -7.67
C TRP A 67 -4.49 14.56 -6.54
N GLU A 68 -4.35 15.85 -6.84
CA GLU A 68 -4.04 16.88 -5.85
C GLU A 68 -5.29 17.42 -5.15
N ARG A 69 -5.15 17.87 -3.90
CA ARG A 69 -6.22 18.53 -3.14
C ARG A 69 -6.85 19.73 -3.86
N GLU A 70 -6.07 20.43 -4.69
CA GLU A 70 -6.55 21.56 -5.49
C GLU A 70 -7.59 21.14 -6.54
N HIS A 71 -7.48 19.93 -7.11
CA HIS A 71 -8.49 19.41 -8.03
C HIS A 71 -9.84 19.29 -7.33
N GLN A 72 -9.83 18.77 -6.09
CA GLN A 72 -11.02 18.65 -5.28
C GLN A 72 -11.61 20.04 -4.95
N ALA A 73 -10.77 20.98 -4.51
CA ALA A 73 -11.22 22.32 -4.12
C ALA A 73 -11.82 23.13 -5.28
N ARG A 74 -11.29 22.95 -6.50
CA ARG A 74 -11.67 23.72 -7.69
C ARG A 74 -12.52 22.92 -8.69
N ARG A 75 -12.85 21.65 -8.37
CA ARG A 75 -13.50 20.67 -9.27
C ARG A 75 -12.84 20.59 -10.65
N LEU A 76 -11.51 20.55 -10.67
CA LEU A 76 -10.72 20.44 -11.90
C LEU A 76 -10.49 18.99 -12.28
N SER A 77 -10.68 18.66 -13.56
CA SER A 77 -10.24 17.38 -14.11
C SER A 77 -8.71 17.30 -14.07
N PRO A 78 -8.13 16.19 -13.60
CA PRO A 78 -6.69 15.99 -13.65
C PRO A 78 -6.24 15.75 -15.10
N LEU A 79 -5.01 16.18 -15.39
CA LEU A 79 -4.36 15.97 -16.68
C LEU A 79 -3.22 14.97 -16.53
N SER A 80 -2.88 14.29 -17.62
CA SER A 80 -1.67 13.48 -17.67
C SER A 80 -0.42 14.35 -17.51
N LEU A 81 0.61 13.80 -16.88
CA LEU A 81 1.81 14.57 -16.58
C LEU A 81 2.66 14.79 -17.82
N GLU A 82 2.81 13.77 -18.67
CA GLU A 82 3.70 13.79 -19.84
C GLU A 82 3.17 14.69 -20.97
N SER A 83 1.91 14.52 -21.39
CA SER A 83 1.33 15.28 -22.50
C SER A 83 0.26 16.31 -22.10
N GLN A 84 -0.12 16.39 -20.82
CA GLN A 84 -1.16 17.29 -20.32
C GLN A 84 -2.53 17.05 -20.98
N ARG A 85 -2.83 15.78 -21.29
CA ARG A 85 -4.11 15.37 -21.88
C ARG A 85 -5.17 15.09 -20.82
N PRO A 86 -6.45 15.39 -21.10
CA PRO A 86 -7.55 15.00 -20.25
C PRO A 86 -7.76 13.48 -20.27
N LEU A 87 -8.39 12.94 -19.23
CA LEU A 87 -8.63 11.50 -19.14
C LEU A 87 -9.52 10.93 -20.25
N SER A 88 -10.41 11.74 -20.81
CA SER A 88 -11.27 11.36 -21.94
C SER A 88 -10.51 11.03 -23.22
N ASP A 89 -9.25 11.47 -23.36
CA ASP A 89 -8.44 11.18 -24.55
C ASP A 89 -7.86 9.76 -24.54
N PHE A 90 -7.75 9.14 -23.37
CA PHE A 90 -7.13 7.83 -23.21
C PHE A 90 -8.09 6.70 -23.60
N ALA A 91 -7.54 5.56 -24.00
CA ALA A 91 -8.35 4.36 -24.24
C ALA A 91 -8.57 3.56 -22.96
N VAL A 92 -7.60 3.63 -22.02
CA VAL A 92 -7.65 2.94 -20.74
C VAL A 92 -7.26 3.88 -19.60
N LEU A 93 -8.08 3.92 -18.55
CA LEU A 93 -7.78 4.54 -17.26
C LEU A 93 -7.41 3.44 -16.27
N ALA A 94 -6.12 3.31 -15.95
CA ALA A 94 -5.59 2.26 -15.09
C ALA A 94 -5.26 2.81 -13.68
N PHE A 95 -6.11 2.53 -12.70
CA PHE A 95 -5.94 2.94 -11.32
C PHE A 95 -5.04 1.98 -10.54
N SER A 96 -3.98 2.50 -9.92
CA SER A 96 -3.14 1.76 -8.97
C SER A 96 -3.52 2.12 -7.53
N ILE A 97 -4.28 1.27 -6.86
CA ILE A 97 -4.91 1.59 -5.56
C ILE A 97 -4.17 0.88 -4.42
N SER A 98 -3.42 1.66 -3.64
CA SER A 98 -2.59 1.17 -2.54
C SER A 98 -3.25 1.24 -1.16
N TYR A 99 -4.19 2.15 -0.96
CA TYR A 99 -4.88 2.35 0.32
C TYR A 99 -6.39 2.43 0.12
N GLU A 100 -7.17 1.89 1.06
CA GLU A 100 -8.63 1.85 0.90
C GLU A 100 -9.26 3.25 0.96
N VAL A 101 -8.67 4.19 1.71
CA VAL A 101 -9.16 5.57 1.78
C VAL A 101 -9.07 6.31 0.44
N ASP A 102 -8.23 5.84 -0.49
CA ASP A 102 -8.12 6.42 -1.84
C ASP A 102 -9.33 6.06 -2.72
N TYR A 103 -10.24 5.17 -2.26
CA TYR A 103 -11.48 4.84 -2.97
C TYR A 103 -12.34 6.09 -3.18
N ILE A 104 -12.31 7.03 -2.23
CA ILE A 104 -12.98 8.32 -2.34
C ILE A 104 -12.40 9.12 -3.52
N ASN A 105 -11.08 9.15 -3.65
CA ASN A 105 -10.42 9.91 -4.71
C ASN A 105 -10.70 9.30 -6.10
N VAL A 106 -10.86 7.97 -6.20
CA VAL A 106 -11.29 7.32 -7.46
C VAL A 106 -12.61 7.90 -7.95
N VAL A 107 -13.61 7.97 -7.05
CA VAL A 107 -14.94 8.52 -7.38
C VAL A 107 -14.84 9.99 -7.81
N GLU A 108 -14.06 10.78 -7.07
CA GLU A 108 -13.88 12.20 -7.37
C GLU A 108 -13.16 12.43 -8.72
N ILE A 109 -12.16 11.61 -9.06
CA ILE A 109 -11.43 11.69 -10.34
C ILE A 109 -12.38 11.41 -11.51
N LEU A 110 -13.22 10.38 -11.42
CA LEU A 110 -14.17 10.04 -12.49
C LEU A 110 -15.21 11.15 -12.67
N LYS A 111 -15.83 11.62 -11.57
CA LYS A 111 -16.79 12.74 -11.57
C LYS A 111 -16.16 14.01 -12.17
N ALA A 112 -14.97 14.40 -11.71
CA ALA A 112 -14.28 15.60 -12.17
C ALA A 112 -13.86 15.54 -13.64
N SER A 113 -13.68 14.34 -14.19
CA SER A 113 -13.29 14.11 -15.58
C SER A 113 -14.46 13.89 -16.54
N GLY A 114 -15.70 13.98 -16.05
CA GLY A 114 -16.90 13.75 -16.86
C GLY A 114 -17.05 12.30 -17.34
N ILE A 115 -16.34 11.36 -16.72
CA ILE A 115 -16.48 9.94 -17.02
C ILE A 115 -17.65 9.39 -16.19
N PRO A 116 -18.63 8.68 -16.80
CA PRO A 116 -19.71 8.06 -16.04
C PRO A 116 -19.18 7.22 -14.88
N LEU A 117 -19.73 7.45 -13.69
CA LEU A 117 -19.20 6.88 -12.46
C LEU A 117 -19.38 5.36 -12.43
N TYR A 118 -20.59 4.88 -12.75
CA TYR A 118 -20.86 3.45 -12.81
C TYR A 118 -20.42 2.87 -14.15
N ALA A 119 -19.85 1.66 -14.11
CA ALA A 119 -19.42 0.97 -15.31
C ALA A 119 -20.59 0.65 -16.26
N ALA A 120 -21.80 0.47 -15.71
CA ALA A 120 -23.02 0.22 -16.50
C ALA A 120 -23.47 1.43 -17.34
N ASP A 121 -23.04 2.65 -16.96
CA ASP A 121 -23.40 3.88 -17.66
C ASP A 121 -22.39 4.25 -18.76
N ARG A 122 -21.36 3.41 -18.99
CA ARG A 122 -20.32 3.66 -20.00
C ARG A 122 -20.63 2.91 -21.28
N ASP A 123 -20.54 3.61 -22.41
CA ASP A 123 -20.62 3.05 -23.76
C ASP A 123 -19.24 2.99 -24.45
N GLY A 124 -19.23 2.73 -25.76
CA GLY A 124 -18.01 2.64 -26.57
C GLY A 124 -17.27 3.97 -26.78
N GLY A 125 -17.89 5.12 -26.45
CA GLY A 125 -17.25 6.44 -26.50
C GLY A 125 -16.40 6.76 -25.26
N HIS A 126 -16.45 5.91 -24.23
CA HIS A 126 -15.76 6.11 -22.97
C HIS A 126 -14.53 5.19 -22.84
N PRO A 127 -13.47 5.61 -22.12
CA PRO A 127 -12.34 4.75 -21.85
C PRO A 127 -12.75 3.52 -21.02
N LEU A 128 -11.99 2.43 -21.18
CA LEU A 128 -12.02 1.34 -20.22
C LEU A 128 -11.43 1.80 -18.88
N VAL A 129 -12.16 1.58 -17.79
CA VAL A 129 -11.71 1.92 -16.45
C VAL A 129 -11.33 0.66 -15.70
N ILE A 130 -10.03 0.49 -15.46
CA ILE A 130 -9.47 -0.69 -14.79
C ILE A 130 -8.76 -0.30 -13.50
N ALA A 131 -8.69 -1.23 -12.54
CA ALA A 131 -7.90 -1.02 -11.33
C ALA A 131 -7.11 -2.25 -10.91
N GLY A 132 -6.00 -2.01 -10.22
CA GLY A 132 -5.23 -3.03 -9.53
C GLY A 132 -4.64 -2.48 -8.23
N GLY A 133 -3.75 -3.27 -7.63
CA GLY A 133 -3.08 -2.92 -6.37
C GLY A 133 -3.55 -3.79 -5.20
N PRO A 134 -2.89 -3.64 -4.02
CA PRO A 134 -3.12 -4.50 -2.87
C PRO A 134 -4.56 -4.46 -2.37
N CYS A 135 -5.20 -3.28 -2.32
CA CYS A 135 -6.57 -3.16 -1.81
C CYS A 135 -7.58 -3.83 -2.75
N VAL A 136 -7.41 -3.66 -4.06
CA VAL A 136 -8.24 -4.32 -5.09
C VAL A 136 -8.06 -5.83 -5.05
N THR A 137 -6.81 -6.31 -4.92
CA THR A 137 -6.51 -7.74 -4.84
C THR A 137 -7.06 -8.36 -3.56
N ALA A 138 -7.16 -7.60 -2.47
CA ALA A 138 -7.69 -8.07 -1.19
C ALA A 138 -9.22 -8.13 -1.19
N ASN A 139 -9.88 -7.05 -1.61
CA ASN A 139 -11.33 -6.95 -1.67
C ASN A 139 -11.75 -5.91 -2.73
N PRO A 140 -12.18 -6.35 -3.93
CA PRO A 140 -12.54 -5.45 -5.01
C PRO A 140 -14.00 -4.99 -4.94
N LEU A 141 -14.85 -5.63 -4.11
CA LEU A 141 -16.30 -5.41 -4.09
C LEU A 141 -16.72 -3.96 -3.80
N PRO A 142 -16.11 -3.23 -2.84
CA PRO A 142 -16.49 -1.85 -2.54
C PRO A 142 -16.40 -0.90 -3.74
N LEU A 143 -15.52 -1.22 -4.70
CA LEU A 143 -15.30 -0.43 -5.91
C LEU A 143 -15.93 -1.07 -7.16
N SER A 144 -16.36 -2.33 -7.09
CA SER A 144 -16.70 -3.09 -8.30
C SER A 144 -17.76 -2.43 -9.18
N PRO A 145 -18.78 -1.72 -8.68
CA PRO A 145 -19.75 -1.03 -9.55
C PRO A 145 -19.15 0.10 -10.41
N PHE A 146 -17.97 0.63 -10.05
CA PHE A 146 -17.33 1.73 -10.76
C PHE A 146 -16.31 1.30 -11.81
N PHE A 147 -15.91 0.03 -11.84
CA PHE A 147 -14.83 -0.45 -12.71
C PHE A 147 -15.35 -1.44 -13.75
N ASP A 148 -14.76 -1.35 -14.94
CA ASP A 148 -14.96 -2.32 -15.99
C ASP A 148 -14.27 -3.64 -15.65
N LEU A 149 -13.02 -3.53 -15.20
CA LEU A 149 -12.16 -4.68 -14.87
C LEU A 149 -11.32 -4.38 -13.63
N LEU A 150 -11.16 -5.38 -12.79
CA LEU A 150 -10.31 -5.34 -11.60
C LEU A 150 -9.25 -6.43 -11.72
N CYS A 151 -7.99 -6.03 -11.76
CA CYS A 151 -6.84 -6.91 -11.87
C CYS A 151 -6.48 -7.46 -10.48
N ILE A 152 -6.61 -8.78 -10.31
CA ILE A 152 -6.38 -9.49 -9.06
C ILE A 152 -4.97 -10.09 -9.08
N GLY A 153 -4.02 -9.40 -8.45
CA GLY A 153 -2.64 -9.84 -8.32
C GLY A 153 -1.61 -8.85 -8.83
N GLU A 154 -0.51 -9.38 -9.35
CA GLU A 154 0.65 -8.62 -9.81
C GLU A 154 0.54 -8.27 -11.30
N ALA A 155 1.08 -7.12 -11.70
CA ALA A 155 0.93 -6.61 -13.06
C ALA A 155 1.74 -7.41 -14.09
N GLU A 156 2.89 -7.93 -13.69
CA GLU A 156 3.83 -8.65 -14.55
C GLU A 156 3.21 -9.83 -15.31
N PRO A 157 2.41 -10.72 -14.68
CA PRO A 157 1.70 -11.78 -15.40
C PRO A 157 0.37 -11.33 -16.04
N ILE A 158 -0.27 -10.25 -15.56
CA ILE A 158 -1.60 -9.83 -16.02
C ILE A 158 -1.53 -8.95 -17.28
N VAL A 159 -0.59 -8.00 -17.30
CA VAL A 159 -0.48 -7.01 -18.37
C VAL A 159 -0.13 -7.63 -19.73
N PRO A 160 0.89 -8.49 -19.88
CA PRO A 160 1.29 -9.01 -21.19
C PRO A 160 0.16 -9.67 -22.00
N PRO A 161 -0.65 -10.60 -21.46
CA PRO A 161 -1.76 -11.19 -22.21
C PRO A 161 -2.93 -10.22 -22.44
N MET A 162 -3.04 -9.16 -21.62
CA MET A 162 -4.09 -8.15 -21.75
C MET A 162 -3.84 -7.19 -22.92
N LEU A 163 -2.57 -6.86 -23.21
CA LEU A 163 -2.22 -5.84 -24.20
C LEU A 163 -2.69 -6.15 -25.64
N PRO A 164 -2.51 -7.38 -26.19
CA PRO A 164 -3.02 -7.70 -27.53
C PRO A 164 -4.54 -7.58 -27.62
N VAL A 165 -5.26 -8.05 -26.60
CA VAL A 165 -6.73 -7.97 -26.54
C VAL A 165 -7.20 -6.50 -26.53
N LEU A 166 -6.51 -5.64 -25.78
CA LEU A 166 -6.77 -4.21 -25.80
C LEU A 166 -6.50 -3.60 -27.19
N ALA A 167 -5.34 -3.89 -27.77
CA ALA A 167 -4.94 -3.34 -29.06
C ALA A 167 -5.90 -3.73 -30.20
N GLU A 168 -6.41 -4.95 -30.18
CA GLU A 168 -7.35 -5.46 -31.20
C GLU A 168 -8.80 -5.00 -30.97
N GLY A 169 -9.22 -4.87 -29.71
CA GLY A 169 -10.63 -4.60 -29.39
C GLY A 169 -10.97 -3.13 -29.11
N ILE A 170 -10.01 -2.26 -28.80
CA ILE A 170 -10.28 -0.82 -28.64
C ILE A 170 -10.80 -0.25 -29.97
N GLY A 171 -11.91 0.49 -29.91
CA GLY A 171 -12.62 1.00 -31.08
C GLY A 171 -13.63 0.02 -31.69
N GLY A 172 -13.68 -1.23 -31.19
CA GLY A 172 -14.70 -2.22 -31.54
C GLY A 172 -15.91 -2.23 -30.60
N GLU A 173 -16.65 -3.34 -30.60
CA GLU A 173 -17.78 -3.53 -29.69
C GLU A 173 -17.30 -3.74 -28.24
N ARG A 174 -17.70 -2.83 -27.35
CA ARG A 174 -17.31 -2.84 -25.93
C ARG A 174 -17.62 -4.15 -25.21
N GLY A 175 -18.80 -4.72 -25.44
CA GLY A 175 -19.22 -5.98 -24.82
C GLY A 175 -18.32 -7.15 -25.21
N GLY A 176 -17.95 -7.24 -26.49
CA GLY A 176 -17.00 -8.22 -27.00
C GLY A 176 -15.62 -8.07 -26.37
N LEU A 177 -15.10 -6.84 -26.29
CA LEU A 177 -13.82 -6.54 -25.63
C LEU A 177 -13.83 -6.93 -24.14
N LEU A 178 -14.88 -6.55 -23.40
CA LEU A 178 -15.02 -6.92 -21.99
C LEU A 178 -15.09 -8.45 -21.80
N GLY A 179 -15.83 -9.16 -22.65
CA GLY A 179 -15.92 -10.61 -22.61
C GLY A 179 -14.57 -11.28 -22.85
N ALA A 180 -13.81 -10.80 -23.84
CA ALA A 180 -12.46 -11.29 -24.14
C ALA A 180 -11.51 -11.05 -22.95
N LEU A 181 -11.49 -9.84 -22.39
CA LEU A 181 -10.67 -9.50 -21.23
C LEU A 181 -11.06 -10.29 -19.98
N ALA A 182 -12.36 -10.50 -19.74
CA ALA A 182 -12.88 -11.28 -18.62
C ALA A 182 -12.47 -12.76 -18.66
N SER A 183 -12.12 -13.28 -19.84
CA SER A 183 -11.62 -14.65 -19.99
C SER A 183 -10.15 -14.81 -19.56
N LEU A 184 -9.41 -13.71 -19.39
CA LEU A 184 -8.01 -13.74 -19.00
C LEU A 184 -7.84 -14.06 -17.51
N PRO A 185 -6.81 -14.84 -17.12
CA PRO A 185 -6.51 -15.11 -15.73
C PRO A 185 -6.27 -13.82 -14.92
N GLY A 186 -6.83 -13.76 -13.71
CA GLY A 186 -6.65 -12.62 -12.81
C GLY A 186 -7.54 -11.42 -13.10
N ILE A 187 -8.45 -11.48 -14.08
CA ILE A 187 -9.37 -10.39 -14.38
C ILE A 187 -10.73 -10.66 -13.73
N TYR A 188 -11.14 -9.77 -12.83
CA TYR A 188 -12.51 -9.71 -12.34
C TYR A 188 -13.29 -8.64 -13.11
N ALA A 189 -14.23 -9.07 -13.95
CA ALA A 189 -15.14 -8.21 -14.69
C ALA A 189 -16.55 -8.28 -14.06
N PRO A 190 -17.01 -7.24 -13.33
CA PRO A 190 -18.26 -7.32 -12.56
C PRO A 190 -19.49 -7.70 -13.40
N GLN A 191 -19.60 -7.18 -14.63
CA GLN A 191 -20.72 -7.42 -15.53
C GLN A 191 -20.65 -8.78 -16.27
N HIS A 192 -19.49 -9.44 -16.28
CA HIS A 192 -19.25 -10.70 -16.99
C HIS A 192 -18.81 -11.84 -16.05
N HIS A 193 -18.98 -11.65 -14.74
CA HIS A 193 -18.49 -12.62 -13.77
C HIS A 193 -19.32 -13.90 -13.78
N SER A 194 -18.67 -15.03 -14.04
CA SER A 194 -19.30 -16.36 -14.10
C SER A 194 -19.70 -16.96 -12.74
N GLY A 195 -19.38 -16.28 -11.63
CA GLY A 195 -19.55 -16.78 -10.27
C GLY A 195 -18.42 -17.68 -9.78
N THR A 196 -17.45 -18.02 -10.65
CA THR A 196 -16.24 -18.77 -10.27
C THR A 196 -15.20 -17.83 -9.67
N PRO A 197 -14.55 -18.16 -8.54
CA PRO A 197 -13.53 -17.31 -7.97
C PRO A 197 -12.38 -16.97 -8.93
N VAL A 198 -12.01 -15.70 -9.00
CA VAL A 198 -10.89 -15.22 -9.82
C VAL A 198 -9.58 -15.55 -9.11
N VAL A 199 -8.74 -16.33 -9.78
CA VAL A 199 -7.44 -16.76 -9.24
C VAL A 199 -6.44 -15.61 -9.36
N ARG A 200 -5.86 -15.23 -8.22
CA ARG A 200 -4.81 -14.21 -8.14
C ARG A 200 -3.58 -14.62 -8.95
N GLN A 201 -3.09 -13.70 -9.80
CA GLN A 201 -1.87 -13.90 -10.58
C GLN A 201 -0.65 -13.29 -9.87
N TRP A 202 0.53 -13.89 -10.03
CA TRP A 202 1.79 -13.39 -9.45
C TRP A 202 3.01 -13.88 -10.23
N ALA A 203 4.09 -13.09 -10.24
CA ALA A 203 5.33 -13.42 -10.94
C ALA A 203 6.12 -14.50 -10.20
N LYS A 204 6.44 -15.63 -10.84
CA LYS A 204 7.13 -16.73 -10.17
C LYS A 204 8.58 -16.38 -9.82
N ASP A 205 9.31 -15.85 -10.78
CA ASP A 205 10.66 -15.31 -10.60
C ASP A 205 10.58 -13.78 -10.66
N LEU A 206 11.18 -13.11 -9.67
CA LEU A 206 11.22 -11.65 -9.66
C LEU A 206 12.31 -11.11 -10.56
N ASP A 207 13.38 -11.87 -10.83
CA ASP A 207 14.51 -11.40 -11.63
C ASP A 207 14.17 -11.18 -13.10
N ASP A 208 13.13 -11.85 -13.60
CA ASP A 208 12.53 -11.60 -14.92
C ASP A 208 12.00 -10.16 -15.09
N PHE A 209 11.70 -9.49 -13.96
CA PHE A 209 11.08 -8.17 -13.93
C PHE A 209 11.85 -7.24 -13.00
N PRO A 210 12.97 -6.62 -13.41
CA PRO A 210 13.70 -5.66 -12.59
C PRO A 210 12.81 -4.48 -12.15
N VAL A 211 12.72 -4.25 -10.84
CA VAL A 211 11.91 -3.17 -10.25
C VAL A 211 12.81 -2.23 -9.45
N ALA A 212 13.04 -1.06 -10.04
CA ALA A 212 13.79 0.03 -9.46
C ALA A 212 13.16 1.39 -9.82
N SER A 213 13.67 2.48 -9.24
CA SER A 213 13.21 3.83 -9.56
C SER A 213 13.30 4.13 -11.07
N THR A 214 12.14 4.28 -11.72
CA THR A 214 12.05 4.73 -13.12
C THR A 214 12.11 6.25 -13.25
N ILE A 215 11.41 6.96 -12.36
CA ILE A 215 11.40 8.42 -12.28
C ILE A 215 12.24 8.86 -11.08
N LEU A 216 13.11 9.84 -11.28
CA LEU A 216 13.87 10.46 -10.22
C LEU A 216 13.42 11.91 -10.04
N THR A 217 13.01 12.25 -8.83
CA THR A 217 12.54 13.60 -8.47
C THR A 217 12.85 13.88 -7.01
N ARG A 218 13.09 15.15 -6.67
CA ARG A 218 13.21 15.59 -5.27
C ARG A 218 11.84 15.89 -4.64
N ASP A 219 10.79 16.01 -5.43
CA ASP A 219 9.44 16.37 -5.00
C ASP A 219 8.65 15.16 -4.46
N THR A 220 9.30 14.32 -3.64
CA THR A 220 8.71 13.12 -3.04
C THR A 220 9.44 12.72 -1.74
N GLU A 221 8.80 11.96 -0.85
CA GLU A 221 9.34 11.59 0.48
C GLU A 221 10.67 10.85 0.37
N LEU A 222 10.83 10.03 -0.66
CA LEU A 222 12.01 9.21 -0.90
C LEU A 222 12.94 9.78 -1.99
N GLY A 223 12.79 11.06 -2.36
CA GLY A 223 13.46 11.65 -3.53
C GLY A 223 15.00 11.74 -3.43
N GLY A 224 15.55 11.54 -2.23
CA GLY A 224 16.99 11.41 -2.01
C GLY A 224 17.56 10.01 -2.26
N LEU A 225 16.72 9.02 -2.57
CA LEU A 225 17.08 7.61 -2.74
C LEU A 225 16.81 7.16 -4.18
N TYR A 226 17.63 6.23 -4.67
CA TYR A 226 17.27 5.35 -5.78
C TYR A 226 16.72 4.05 -5.20
N LEU A 227 15.47 3.73 -5.50
CA LEU A 227 14.77 2.60 -4.89
C LEU A 227 15.01 1.32 -5.68
N VAL A 228 15.21 0.20 -4.99
CA VAL A 228 15.34 -1.15 -5.57
C VAL A 228 14.49 -2.11 -4.75
N GLU A 229 13.61 -2.87 -5.42
CA GLU A 229 12.80 -3.89 -4.77
C GLU A 229 13.67 -5.11 -4.42
N VAL A 230 13.64 -5.57 -3.16
CA VAL A 230 14.40 -6.75 -2.71
C VAL A 230 13.57 -8.03 -2.78
N GLY A 231 12.26 -7.94 -2.58
CA GLY A 231 11.40 -9.10 -2.58
C GLY A 231 9.92 -8.76 -2.38
N ARG A 232 9.07 -9.74 -2.65
CA ARG A 232 7.61 -9.69 -2.49
C ARG A 232 7.13 -10.83 -1.60
N GLY A 233 6.05 -10.60 -0.85
CA GLY A 233 5.55 -11.55 0.14
C GLY A 233 6.32 -11.51 1.46
N CYS A 234 5.79 -12.20 2.47
CA CYS A 234 6.38 -12.28 3.80
C CYS A 234 6.03 -13.61 4.48
N ASN A 235 7.04 -14.36 4.94
CA ASN A 235 6.88 -15.72 5.47
C ASN A 235 6.41 -15.80 6.93
N TRP A 236 6.35 -14.67 7.64
CA TRP A 236 6.03 -14.68 9.06
C TRP A 236 4.54 -14.88 9.37
N GLY A 237 3.66 -14.57 8.43
CA GLY A 237 2.22 -14.82 8.56
C GLY A 237 1.57 -14.09 9.74
N CYS A 238 1.96 -12.84 10.02
CA CYS A 238 1.31 -12.01 11.03
C CYS A 238 -0.20 -11.94 10.74
N ARG A 239 -1.05 -12.22 11.73
CA ARG A 239 -2.48 -12.51 11.52
C ARG A 239 -3.34 -11.34 11.01
N PHE A 240 -2.81 -10.13 11.07
CA PHE A 240 -3.44 -8.89 10.59
C PHE A 240 -2.86 -8.42 9.24
N CYS A 241 -1.74 -8.98 8.80
CA CYS A 241 -0.91 -8.34 7.78
C CYS A 241 -1.34 -8.75 6.38
N LEU A 242 -1.84 -7.76 5.63
CA LEU A 242 -2.25 -7.96 4.24
C LEU A 242 -1.09 -8.42 3.33
N ALA A 243 0.14 -8.01 3.62
CA ALA A 243 1.29 -8.38 2.80
C ALA A 243 1.55 -9.90 2.81
N SER A 244 1.36 -10.56 3.95
CA SER A 244 1.54 -12.01 4.06
C SER A 244 0.45 -12.84 3.40
N SER A 245 -0.76 -12.29 3.23
CA SER A 245 -1.85 -12.98 2.53
C SER A 245 -1.84 -12.68 1.02
N THR A 246 -1.76 -11.40 0.65
CA THR A 246 -1.97 -10.94 -0.73
C THR A 246 -0.79 -11.23 -1.64
N PHE A 247 0.44 -11.20 -1.12
CA PHE A 247 1.67 -11.36 -1.92
C PHE A 247 2.40 -12.69 -1.68
N SER A 248 1.76 -13.64 -1.00
CA SER A 248 2.29 -15.00 -0.82
C SER A 248 2.44 -15.72 -2.17
N PRO A 249 3.45 -16.58 -2.38
CA PRO A 249 4.56 -16.89 -1.48
C PRO A 249 5.65 -15.81 -1.48
N THR A 250 6.51 -15.83 -0.45
CA THR A 250 7.67 -14.95 -0.39
C THR A 250 8.69 -15.30 -1.47
N ARG A 251 9.15 -14.27 -2.17
CA ARG A 251 10.14 -14.35 -3.24
C ARG A 251 11.15 -13.22 -3.05
N PHE A 252 12.42 -13.52 -3.29
CA PHE A 252 13.52 -12.56 -3.24
C PHE A 252 14.17 -12.45 -4.61
N ARG A 253 14.72 -11.29 -4.94
CA ARG A 253 15.60 -11.12 -6.10
C ARG A 253 16.96 -11.73 -5.81
N SER A 254 17.66 -12.21 -6.84
CA SER A 254 19.05 -12.64 -6.63
C SER A 254 19.96 -11.48 -6.26
N MET A 255 21.08 -11.78 -5.58
CA MET A 255 22.12 -10.80 -5.35
C MET A 255 22.61 -10.17 -6.66
N GLY A 256 22.79 -10.96 -7.73
CA GLY A 256 23.24 -10.45 -9.03
C GLY A 256 22.30 -9.39 -9.60
N SER A 257 20.99 -9.67 -9.57
CA SER A 257 19.93 -8.74 -9.97
C SER A 257 19.94 -7.45 -9.14
N LEU A 258 20.14 -7.56 -7.82
CA LEU A 258 20.21 -6.39 -6.93
C LEU A 258 21.46 -5.54 -7.16
N ILE A 259 22.62 -6.17 -7.36
CA ILE A 259 23.87 -5.46 -7.64
C ILE A 259 23.79 -4.75 -9.00
N ALA A 260 23.29 -5.40 -10.05
CA ALA A 260 23.13 -4.77 -11.36
C ALA A 260 22.19 -3.55 -11.31
N GLN A 261 21.06 -3.65 -10.60
CA GLN A 261 20.15 -2.53 -10.42
C GLN A 261 20.76 -1.39 -9.57
N ALA A 262 21.60 -1.74 -8.59
CA ALA A 262 22.33 -0.78 -7.79
C ALA A 262 23.43 -0.05 -8.59
N GLU A 263 24.17 -0.75 -9.45
CA GLU A 263 25.17 -0.15 -10.34
C GLU A 263 24.56 0.92 -11.24
N GLU A 264 23.37 0.65 -11.78
CA GLU A 264 22.62 1.67 -12.53
C GLU A 264 22.19 2.83 -11.63
N GLY A 265 21.60 2.53 -10.47
CA GLY A 265 21.10 3.55 -9.55
C GLY A 265 22.15 4.51 -9.02
N LEU A 266 23.36 4.01 -8.77
CA LEU A 266 24.48 4.80 -8.26
C LEU A 266 25.01 5.84 -9.25
N LYS A 267 24.68 5.72 -10.55
CA LYS A 267 24.96 6.77 -11.55
C LYS A 267 24.15 8.04 -11.29
N TYR A 268 22.99 7.92 -10.65
CA TYR A 268 22.06 9.04 -10.43
C TYR A 268 22.00 9.50 -8.97
N ARG A 269 22.09 8.58 -8.01
CA ARG A 269 21.97 8.87 -6.57
C ARG A 269 22.99 8.07 -5.78
N GLY A 270 23.74 8.73 -4.91
CA GLY A 270 24.68 8.07 -4.01
C GLY A 270 24.03 7.28 -2.86
N ARG A 271 22.68 7.26 -2.77
CA ARG A 271 21.94 6.54 -1.72
C ARG A 271 20.89 5.61 -2.35
N LEU A 272 20.89 4.36 -1.91
CA LEU A 272 19.96 3.32 -2.33
C LEU A 272 18.91 3.06 -1.24
N GLY A 273 17.65 2.98 -1.64
CA GLY A 273 16.54 2.52 -0.80
C GLY A 273 16.18 1.09 -1.16
N LEU A 274 16.49 0.13 -0.29
CA LEU A 274 16.07 -1.25 -0.48
C LEU A 274 14.64 -1.42 0.05
N VAL A 275 13.73 -1.83 -0.84
CA VAL A 275 12.30 -1.84 -0.61
C VAL A 275 11.77 -3.27 -0.60
N GLY A 276 11.03 -3.64 0.43
CA GLY A 276 10.34 -4.92 0.53
C GLY A 276 9.58 -5.07 1.85
N PRO A 277 8.66 -6.05 1.96
CA PRO A 277 7.94 -6.33 3.20
C PRO A 277 8.87 -6.75 4.35
N ASP A 278 9.90 -7.54 4.05
CA ASP A 278 10.94 -7.95 5.01
C ASP A 278 12.31 -8.04 4.32
N VAL A 279 12.96 -6.89 4.14
CA VAL A 279 14.27 -6.81 3.45
C VAL A 279 15.36 -7.56 4.22
N ALA A 280 15.27 -7.56 5.56
CA ALA A 280 16.25 -8.19 6.44
C ALA A 280 16.25 -9.73 6.36
N ASP A 281 15.18 -10.34 5.83
CA ASP A 281 15.05 -11.79 5.69
C ASP A 281 15.65 -12.33 4.39
N HIS A 282 16.14 -11.45 3.50
CA HIS A 282 16.80 -11.90 2.29
C HIS A 282 17.96 -12.85 2.67
N PRO A 283 18.05 -14.08 2.11
CA PRO A 283 19.03 -15.09 2.53
C PRO A 283 20.49 -14.60 2.52
N GLN A 284 20.82 -13.70 1.59
CA GLN A 284 22.14 -13.09 1.42
C GLN A 284 22.20 -11.61 1.85
N ILE A 285 21.34 -11.15 2.77
CA ILE A 285 21.24 -9.72 3.10
C ILE A 285 22.59 -9.12 3.56
N GLU A 286 23.37 -9.86 4.36
CA GLU A 286 24.65 -9.39 4.87
C GLU A 286 25.68 -9.18 3.76
N GLU A 287 25.76 -10.11 2.81
CA GLU A 287 26.62 -10.02 1.62
C GLU A 287 26.20 -8.85 0.73
N ILE A 288 24.90 -8.68 0.51
CA ILE A 288 24.33 -7.60 -0.31
C ILE A 288 24.70 -6.25 0.28
N VAL A 289 24.42 -5.99 1.57
CA VAL A 289 24.70 -4.68 2.16
C VAL A 289 26.20 -4.36 2.16
N VAL A 290 27.06 -5.35 2.45
CA VAL A 290 28.52 -5.17 2.40
C VAL A 290 28.96 -4.83 0.98
N ARG A 291 28.48 -5.56 -0.04
CA ARG A 291 28.85 -5.31 -1.44
C ARG A 291 28.39 -3.95 -1.92
N LEU A 292 27.15 -3.56 -1.62
CA LEU A 292 26.62 -2.23 -1.97
C LEU A 292 27.44 -1.11 -1.30
N ARG A 293 27.89 -1.30 -0.06
CA ARG A 293 28.79 -0.36 0.63
C ARG A 293 30.16 -0.27 -0.02
N GLN A 294 30.74 -1.40 -0.44
CA GLN A 294 32.01 -1.40 -1.19
C GLN A 294 31.90 -0.65 -2.52
N MET A 295 30.71 -0.61 -3.11
CA MET A 295 30.40 0.20 -4.30
C MET A 295 30.18 1.70 -3.98
N GLY A 296 30.28 2.11 -2.70
CA GLY A 296 30.11 3.49 -2.27
C GLY A 296 28.66 3.90 -1.94
N ALA A 297 27.69 2.97 -1.92
CA ALA A 297 26.28 3.31 -1.72
C ALA A 297 25.95 3.70 -0.27
N GLY A 298 25.31 4.84 -0.04
CA GLY A 298 24.51 5.06 1.18
C GLY A 298 23.28 4.15 1.19
N LEU A 299 22.89 3.58 2.33
CA LEU A 299 21.82 2.59 2.39
C LEU A 299 20.64 3.04 3.28
N SER A 300 19.43 2.73 2.82
CA SER A 300 18.18 2.88 3.58
C SER A 300 17.32 1.63 3.35
N LEU A 301 16.71 1.10 4.40
CA LEU A 301 15.80 -0.06 4.31
C LEU A 301 14.37 0.36 4.64
N SER A 302 13.39 -0.13 3.89
CA SER A 302 11.97 0.16 4.13
C SER A 302 11.41 -0.52 5.38
N SER A 303 11.96 -1.68 5.75
CA SER A 303 11.49 -2.51 6.86
C SER A 303 12.66 -3.23 7.53
N LEU A 304 12.69 -3.19 8.86
CA LEU A 304 13.62 -3.92 9.71
C LEU A 304 12.81 -4.65 10.78
N ARG A 305 12.70 -5.98 10.66
CA ARG A 305 12.13 -6.78 11.74
C ARG A 305 13.09 -6.80 12.93
N VAL A 306 12.51 -6.84 14.13
CA VAL A 306 13.26 -6.83 15.40
C VAL A 306 14.17 -8.06 15.55
N ARG A 307 13.90 -9.17 14.83
CA ARG A 307 14.62 -10.43 15.02
C ARG A 307 14.89 -11.19 13.72
N PRO A 308 16.11 -11.72 13.52
CA PRO A 308 17.37 -11.28 14.13
C PRO A 308 17.90 -10.03 13.40
N LEU A 309 18.00 -8.91 14.13
CA LEU A 309 18.59 -7.69 13.59
C LEU A 309 20.11 -7.85 13.47
N SER A 310 20.62 -8.18 12.27
CA SER A 310 22.04 -8.44 12.03
C SER A 310 22.92 -7.25 12.44
N ARG A 311 23.97 -7.52 13.23
CA ARG A 311 24.96 -6.50 13.61
C ARG A 311 25.71 -5.97 12.38
N ILE A 312 25.93 -6.81 11.37
CA ILE A 312 26.60 -6.42 10.13
C ILE A 312 25.70 -5.44 9.38
N VAL A 313 24.42 -5.79 9.19
CA VAL A 313 23.45 -4.89 8.53
C VAL A 313 23.36 -3.55 9.25
N LEU A 314 23.22 -3.55 10.58
CA LEU A 314 23.18 -2.32 11.35
C LEU A 314 24.44 -1.49 11.19
N ARG A 315 25.62 -2.09 11.35
CA ARG A 315 26.90 -1.40 11.20
C ARG A 315 27.03 -0.74 9.83
N GLU A 316 26.65 -1.45 8.77
CA GLU A 316 26.71 -0.91 7.41
C GLU A 316 25.69 0.21 7.17
N LEU A 317 24.52 0.16 7.81
CA LEU A 317 23.54 1.26 7.78
C LEU A 317 24.04 2.52 8.52
N ALA A 318 24.68 2.37 9.69
CA ALA A 318 25.21 3.50 10.46
C ALA A 318 26.26 4.30 9.67
N LYS A 319 27.10 3.62 8.89
CA LYS A 319 28.12 4.26 8.03
C LYS A 319 27.53 5.08 6.88
N GLY A 320 26.23 4.94 6.59
CA GLY A 320 25.56 5.51 5.41
C GLY A 320 24.69 6.74 5.67
N GLU A 321 24.99 7.53 6.71
CA GLU A 321 24.21 8.70 7.14
C GLU A 321 22.76 8.38 7.56
N ALA A 322 22.45 7.13 7.92
CA ALA A 322 21.11 6.75 8.35
C ALA A 322 20.69 7.56 9.59
N GLN A 323 19.77 8.51 9.41
CA GLN A 323 19.28 9.37 10.50
C GLN A 323 18.14 8.75 11.29
N THR A 324 17.53 7.68 10.79
CA THR A 324 16.33 7.09 11.38
C THR A 324 16.32 5.58 11.21
N ILE A 325 16.02 4.87 12.30
CA ILE A 325 15.70 3.44 12.28
C ILE A 325 14.23 3.26 12.67
N ALA A 326 13.55 2.35 11.99
CA ALA A 326 12.17 1.97 12.29
C ALA A 326 12.15 0.54 12.85
N LEU A 327 11.50 0.35 14.00
CA LEU A 327 11.18 -0.97 14.54
C LEU A 327 9.67 -1.09 14.69
N ALA A 328 9.13 -2.27 14.40
CA ALA A 328 7.72 -2.55 14.52
C ALA A 328 7.45 -3.63 15.59
N PRO A 329 7.37 -3.26 16.88
CA PRO A 329 6.86 -4.13 17.93
C PRO A 329 5.42 -4.58 17.71
N GLU A 330 4.59 -3.70 17.12
CA GLU A 330 3.15 -3.85 16.85
C GLU A 330 2.25 -3.94 18.10
N ALA A 331 2.69 -4.59 19.17
CA ALA A 331 1.96 -4.67 20.43
C ALA A 331 2.90 -4.59 21.63
N GLY A 332 2.43 -3.97 22.71
CA GLY A 332 3.17 -3.78 23.96
C GLY A 332 3.23 -5.03 24.82
N SER A 333 2.16 -5.83 24.82
CA SER A 333 2.09 -7.02 25.67
C SER A 333 2.55 -8.31 24.99
N PRO A 334 3.18 -9.25 25.74
CA PRO A 334 3.52 -10.57 25.21
C PRO A 334 2.30 -11.33 24.69
N ARG A 335 1.15 -11.18 25.36
CA ARG A 335 -0.11 -11.81 24.97
C ARG A 335 -0.58 -11.31 23.61
N LEU A 336 -0.69 -9.98 23.42
CA LEU A 336 -1.11 -9.44 22.13
C LEU A 336 -0.11 -9.70 21.01
N ARG A 337 1.20 -9.71 21.31
CA ARG A 337 2.22 -10.14 20.32
C ARG A 337 2.04 -11.59 19.87
N ARG A 338 1.61 -12.49 20.77
CA ARG A 338 1.23 -13.88 20.41
C ARG A 338 -0.08 -13.91 19.63
N LEU A 339 -1.09 -13.12 20.02
CA LEU A 339 -2.37 -13.02 19.33
C LEU A 339 -2.19 -12.61 17.86
N ILE A 340 -1.30 -11.67 17.57
CA ILE A 340 -1.03 -11.23 16.19
C ILE A 340 0.06 -12.05 15.47
N LYS A 341 0.64 -13.06 16.14
CA LYS A 341 1.74 -13.91 15.64
C LYS A 341 2.98 -13.11 15.22
N LYS A 342 3.38 -12.11 16.02
CA LYS A 342 4.59 -11.32 15.73
C LYS A 342 5.88 -12.11 16.01
N GLY A 343 5.86 -13.05 16.95
CA GLY A 343 7.01 -13.93 17.24
C GLY A 343 8.24 -13.20 17.79
N ILE A 344 8.03 -12.08 18.50
CA ILE A 344 9.10 -11.29 19.15
C ILE A 344 8.80 -11.13 20.64
N SER A 345 9.82 -11.30 21.47
CA SER A 345 9.74 -11.06 22.91
C SER A 345 10.02 -9.60 23.25
N GLU A 346 9.73 -9.21 24.49
CA GLU A 346 10.13 -7.91 25.01
C GLU A 346 11.66 -7.74 25.02
N ASP A 347 12.38 -8.78 25.45
CA ASP A 347 13.84 -8.79 25.46
C ASP A 347 14.43 -8.63 24.05
N ASP A 348 13.84 -9.23 23.02
CA ASP A 348 14.23 -9.02 21.64
C ASP A 348 14.12 -7.53 21.24
N ILE A 349 13.03 -6.87 21.65
CA ILE A 349 12.78 -5.45 21.36
C ILE A 349 13.79 -4.57 22.08
N LEU A 350 14.00 -4.78 23.39
CA LEU A 350 14.93 -4.01 24.18
C LEU A 350 16.38 -4.20 23.71
N LYS A 351 16.78 -5.43 23.33
CA LYS A 351 18.08 -5.71 22.72
C LYS A 351 18.25 -5.03 21.36
N ALA A 352 17.19 -4.95 20.55
CA ALA A 352 17.24 -4.21 19.30
C ALA A 352 17.43 -2.71 19.55
N ILE A 353 16.74 -2.13 20.54
CA ILE A 353 16.91 -0.73 20.95
C ILE A 353 18.33 -0.49 21.48
N ASP A 354 18.87 -1.42 22.28
CA ASP A 354 20.24 -1.36 22.79
C ASP A 354 21.28 -1.30 21.65
N ARG A 355 21.11 -2.13 20.62
CA ARG A 355 21.95 -2.09 19.41
C ARG A 355 21.79 -0.79 18.63
N VAL A 356 20.57 -0.26 18.52
CA VAL A 356 20.32 1.03 17.87
C VAL A 356 21.03 2.17 18.62
N ALA A 357 21.05 2.12 19.95
CA ALA A 357 21.73 3.11 20.78
C ALA A 357 23.24 3.20 20.48
N GLU A 358 23.88 2.06 20.19
CA GLU A 358 25.30 1.98 19.84
C GLU A 358 25.64 2.64 18.50
N MET A 359 24.64 2.86 17.65
CA MET A 359 24.83 3.42 16.31
C MET A 359 24.80 4.96 16.27
N GLY A 360 24.31 5.61 17.34
CA GLY A 360 24.20 7.07 17.39
C GLY A 360 23.22 7.67 16.37
N VAL A 361 22.16 6.95 15.99
CA VAL A 361 21.15 7.47 15.04
C VAL A 361 20.34 8.62 15.67
N LYS A 362 19.88 9.57 14.87
CA LYS A 362 19.14 10.74 15.40
C LYS A 362 17.75 10.36 15.92
N GLN A 363 17.08 9.39 15.29
CA GLN A 363 15.69 9.05 15.58
C GLN A 363 15.43 7.54 15.53
N LEU A 364 14.66 7.05 16.49
CA LEU A 364 14.08 5.71 16.51
C LEU A 364 12.56 5.82 16.38
N LYS A 365 12.00 5.28 15.30
CA LYS A 365 10.55 5.19 15.08
C LYS A 365 10.05 3.83 15.58
N LEU A 366 9.07 3.81 16.47
CA LEU A 366 8.41 2.59 16.94
C LEU A 366 6.97 2.56 16.43
N TYR A 367 6.56 1.46 15.80
CA TYR A 367 5.21 1.26 15.28
C TYR A 367 4.42 0.31 16.18
N PHE A 368 3.24 0.76 16.59
CA PHE A 368 2.28 0.02 17.41
C PHE A 368 0.90 0.08 16.79
N MET A 369 0.16 -1.02 16.94
CA MET A 369 -1.28 -1.03 16.77
C MET A 369 -1.96 -0.78 18.11
N ILE A 370 -3.17 -0.25 18.05
CA ILE A 370 -4.08 -0.12 19.19
C ILE A 370 -5.48 -0.61 18.80
N GLY A 371 -6.28 -1.00 19.78
CA GLY A 371 -7.59 -1.60 19.55
C GLY A 371 -7.53 -3.00 18.97
N LEU A 372 -6.44 -3.74 19.26
CA LEU A 372 -6.35 -5.15 18.87
C LEU A 372 -7.48 -5.96 19.54
N PRO A 373 -7.94 -7.05 18.91
CA PRO A 373 -8.93 -7.92 19.53
C PRO A 373 -8.47 -8.39 20.90
N SER A 374 -9.36 -8.33 21.90
CA SER A 374 -9.09 -8.63 23.32
C SER A 374 -8.09 -7.71 24.05
N GLU A 375 -7.61 -6.62 23.44
CA GLU A 375 -6.73 -5.66 24.11
C GLU A 375 -7.46 -4.98 25.27
N THR A 376 -6.78 -4.88 26.41
CA THR A 376 -7.24 -4.17 27.62
C THR A 376 -6.39 -2.91 27.87
N ASP A 377 -6.75 -2.12 28.88
CA ASP A 377 -5.96 -0.93 29.21
C ASP A 377 -4.60 -1.30 29.83
N GLU A 378 -4.48 -2.46 30.49
CA GLU A 378 -3.22 -3.01 30.96
C GLU A 378 -2.25 -3.31 29.80
N ASP A 379 -2.75 -3.77 28.66
CA ASP A 379 -1.92 -3.96 27.46
C ASP A 379 -1.38 -2.63 26.91
N ILE A 380 -2.15 -1.54 27.05
CA ILE A 380 -1.72 -0.18 26.69
C ILE A 380 -0.65 0.32 27.67
N GLU A 381 -0.79 0.03 28.95
CA GLU A 381 0.26 0.28 29.94
C GLU A 381 1.55 -0.48 29.60
N GLU A 382 1.46 -1.71 29.07
CA GLU A 382 2.63 -2.46 28.60
C GLU A 382 3.31 -1.79 27.40
N ILE A 383 2.57 -1.17 26.47
CA ILE A 383 3.17 -0.32 25.42
C ILE A 383 3.97 0.82 26.06
N ILE A 384 3.36 1.52 27.02
CA ILE A 384 3.98 2.66 27.70
C ILE A 384 5.25 2.23 28.44
N ARG A 385 5.19 1.14 29.23
CA ARG A 385 6.33 0.58 29.96
C ARG A 385 7.46 0.20 29.03
N LEU A 386 7.16 -0.54 27.95
CA LEU A 386 8.15 -0.98 26.97
C LEU A 386 8.90 0.21 26.35
N VAL A 387 8.18 1.25 25.96
CA VAL A 387 8.77 2.44 25.32
C VAL A 387 9.61 3.24 26.31
N ILE A 388 9.19 3.37 27.56
CA ILE A 388 9.97 4.03 28.62
C ILE A 388 11.24 3.23 28.95
N SER A 389 11.16 1.90 28.99
CA SER A 389 12.34 1.03 29.15
C SER A 389 13.32 1.22 27.99
N GLY A 390 12.81 1.26 26.76
CA GLY A 390 13.61 1.57 25.57
C GLY A 390 14.28 2.96 25.67
N LYS A 391 13.54 3.99 26.06
CA LYS A 391 14.09 5.33 26.31
C LYS A 391 15.19 5.31 27.37
N SER A 392 14.98 4.58 28.46
CA SER A 392 15.98 4.47 29.54
C SER A 392 17.30 3.85 29.06
N ILE A 393 17.25 2.92 28.10
CA ILE A 393 18.45 2.39 27.45
C ILE A 393 19.17 3.49 26.65
N LEU A 394 18.44 4.23 25.82
CA LEU A 394 19.00 5.31 25.00
C LEU A 394 19.64 6.43 25.83
N ASP A 395 18.99 6.80 26.94
CA ASP A 395 19.46 7.84 27.85
C ASP A 395 20.70 7.39 28.62
N ARG A 396 20.73 6.15 29.15
CA ARG A 396 21.89 5.60 29.86
C ARG A 396 23.14 5.52 28.99
N LYS A 397 22.98 5.18 27.71
CA LYS A 397 24.07 5.17 26.72
C LYS A 397 24.38 6.54 26.12
N GLN A 398 23.66 7.60 26.54
CA GLN A 398 23.84 8.98 26.04
C GLN A 398 23.80 9.07 24.50
N SER A 399 22.97 8.23 23.88
CA SER A 399 22.94 8.07 22.41
C SER A 399 22.47 9.29 21.63
N GLY A 400 21.84 10.27 22.30
CA GLY A 400 21.17 11.41 21.64
C GLY A 400 19.97 11.03 20.76
N THR A 401 19.58 9.74 20.74
CA THR A 401 18.52 9.21 19.88
C THR A 401 17.15 9.60 20.42
N ARG A 402 16.30 10.22 19.58
CA ARG A 402 14.92 10.57 19.95
C ARG A 402 13.94 9.48 19.56
N ILE A 403 13.00 9.13 20.43
CA ILE A 403 11.93 8.18 20.10
C ILE A 403 10.71 8.90 19.51
N ILE A 404 10.21 8.37 18.41
CA ILE A 404 8.91 8.72 17.83
C ILE A 404 8.03 7.46 17.82
N LEU A 405 6.96 7.44 18.60
CA LEU A 405 5.96 6.39 18.56
C LEU A 405 4.90 6.73 17.51
N LYS A 406 4.57 5.78 16.64
CA LYS A 406 3.46 5.81 15.70
C LYS A 406 2.43 4.76 16.11
N ALA A 407 1.21 5.21 16.40
CA ALA A 407 0.08 4.34 16.75
C ALA A 407 -0.98 4.36 15.65
N ALA A 408 -1.41 3.18 15.21
CA ALA A 408 -2.50 3.01 14.24
C ALA A 408 -3.61 2.11 14.83
N PRO A 409 -4.90 2.47 14.69
CA PRO A 409 -5.99 1.55 15.00
C PRO A 409 -5.89 0.25 14.20
N PHE A 410 -6.23 -0.87 14.84
CA PHE A 410 -6.39 -2.13 14.14
C PHE A 410 -7.59 -2.05 13.18
N VAL A 411 -7.30 -2.23 11.89
CA VAL A 411 -8.31 -2.37 10.83
C VAL A 411 -8.28 -3.80 10.32
N PRO A 412 -9.37 -4.58 10.44
CA PRO A 412 -9.41 -5.94 9.93
C PRO A 412 -9.34 -5.92 8.41
N LYS A 413 -8.48 -6.78 7.84
CA LYS A 413 -8.21 -6.83 6.40
C LYS A 413 -8.73 -8.12 5.79
N ALA A 414 -9.35 -8.00 4.62
CA ALA A 414 -9.78 -9.13 3.81
C ALA A 414 -8.63 -10.12 3.55
N GLY A 415 -8.94 -11.41 3.63
CA GLY A 415 -7.97 -12.48 3.39
C GLY A 415 -6.93 -12.67 4.52
N THR A 416 -7.11 -12.04 5.68
CA THR A 416 -6.24 -12.23 6.85
C THR A 416 -6.94 -13.07 7.93
N PRO A 417 -6.21 -13.79 8.80
CA PRO A 417 -6.84 -14.56 9.87
C PRO A 417 -7.73 -13.73 10.82
N LEU A 418 -7.46 -12.44 11.01
CA LEU A 418 -8.28 -11.57 11.85
C LEU A 418 -9.47 -10.91 11.11
N GLN A 419 -9.74 -11.26 9.85
CA GLN A 419 -10.79 -10.64 9.02
C GLN A 419 -12.22 -10.71 9.62
N TRP A 420 -12.46 -11.66 10.53
CA TRP A 420 -13.76 -11.86 11.20
C TRP A 420 -13.90 -11.09 12.51
N LEU A 421 -12.81 -10.52 13.02
CA LEU A 421 -12.82 -9.79 14.28
C LEU A 421 -13.10 -8.31 14.04
N PRO A 422 -13.77 -7.63 14.99
CA PRO A 422 -14.13 -6.24 14.82
C PRO A 422 -12.96 -5.29 15.06
N MET A 423 -13.05 -4.10 14.46
CA MET A 423 -12.31 -2.94 14.92
C MET A 423 -12.92 -2.46 16.25
N ALA A 424 -12.07 -2.06 17.20
CA ALA A 424 -12.53 -1.54 18.48
C ALA A 424 -13.37 -0.24 18.30
N PRO A 425 -14.38 0.02 19.16
CA PRO A 425 -15.19 1.22 19.08
C PRO A 425 -14.35 2.51 19.19
N LEU A 426 -14.80 3.59 18.53
CA LEU A 426 -14.08 4.87 18.51
C LEU A 426 -13.81 5.43 19.91
N ALA A 427 -14.73 5.27 20.86
CA ALA A 427 -14.56 5.73 22.24
C ALA A 427 -13.35 5.03 22.92
N VAL A 428 -13.23 3.71 22.73
CA VAL A 428 -12.11 2.91 23.27
C VAL A 428 -10.79 3.32 22.63
N LEU A 429 -10.77 3.48 21.30
CA LEU A 429 -9.57 3.89 20.57
C LEU A 429 -9.09 5.29 21.00
N ASN A 430 -10.01 6.26 21.12
CA ASN A 430 -9.68 7.62 21.55
C ASN A 430 -9.17 7.66 22.99
N HIS A 431 -9.79 6.89 23.89
CA HIS A 431 -9.33 6.74 25.29
C HIS A 431 -7.90 6.20 25.34
N ARG A 432 -7.64 5.07 24.68
CA ARG A 432 -6.31 4.44 24.68
C ARG A 432 -5.23 5.29 24.02
N LEU A 433 -5.53 5.97 22.92
CA LEU A 433 -4.61 6.97 22.35
C LEU A 433 -4.28 8.09 23.32
N SER A 434 -5.26 8.54 24.10
CA SER A 434 -5.07 9.58 25.09
C SER A 434 -4.16 9.08 26.22
N LEU A 435 -4.35 7.85 26.71
CA LEU A 435 -3.44 7.22 27.68
C LEU A 435 -1.99 7.19 27.18
N VAL A 436 -1.76 6.71 25.96
CA VAL A 436 -0.41 6.66 25.35
C VAL A 436 0.21 8.06 25.23
N LYS A 437 -0.56 9.05 24.74
CA LYS A 437 -0.08 10.43 24.57
C LYS A 437 0.27 11.07 25.92
N ASN A 438 -0.65 10.99 26.88
CA ASN A 438 -0.52 11.62 28.19
C ASN A 438 0.65 11.03 29.01
N SER A 439 0.96 9.74 28.83
CA SER A 439 2.08 9.10 29.55
C SER A 439 3.44 9.32 28.87
N LEU A 440 3.49 9.35 27.53
CA LEU A 440 4.77 9.37 26.80
C LEU A 440 5.26 10.79 26.43
N GLN A 441 4.36 11.73 26.09
CA GLN A 441 4.77 13.07 25.69
C GLN A 441 5.53 13.84 26.80
N PRO A 442 5.13 13.79 28.09
CA PRO A 442 5.89 14.41 29.18
C PRO A 442 7.29 13.82 29.37
N LYS A 443 7.54 12.61 28.85
CA LYS A 443 8.86 11.97 28.85
C LYS A 443 9.69 12.34 27.61
N GLY A 444 9.28 13.33 26.83
CA GLY A 444 9.99 13.77 25.63
C GLY A 444 9.87 12.81 24.44
N ILE A 445 8.93 11.87 24.47
CA ILE A 445 8.68 10.91 23.39
C ILE A 445 7.56 11.47 22.50
N LYS A 446 7.85 11.67 21.21
CA LYS A 446 6.84 12.19 20.27
C LYS A 446 5.87 11.09 19.89
N VAL A 447 4.58 11.29 20.14
CA VAL A 447 3.52 10.37 19.72
C VAL A 447 2.80 10.93 18.50
N LYS A 448 2.77 10.15 17.41
CA LYS A 448 1.93 10.39 16.23
C LYS A 448 0.88 9.28 16.16
N SER A 449 -0.35 9.61 15.78
CA SER A 449 -1.41 8.62 15.62
C SER A 449 -2.19 8.85 14.34
N GLU A 450 -2.67 7.76 13.75
CA GLU A 450 -3.73 7.83 12.73
C GLU A 450 -5.06 8.25 13.39
N SER A 451 -6.00 8.73 12.58
CA SER A 451 -7.31 9.16 13.07
C SER A 451 -8.22 7.94 13.26
N PRO A 452 -8.76 7.68 14.47
CA PRO A 452 -9.71 6.60 14.69
C PRO A 452 -10.93 6.67 13.76
N ALA A 453 -11.47 7.87 13.54
CA ALA A 453 -12.62 8.06 12.66
C ALA A 453 -12.32 7.72 11.20
N TRP A 454 -11.17 8.12 10.66
CA TRP A 454 -10.78 7.70 9.30
C TRP A 454 -10.42 6.22 9.22
N SER A 455 -9.94 5.63 10.32
CA SER A 455 -9.67 4.18 10.39
C SER A 455 -10.97 3.36 10.38
N GLU A 456 -12.06 3.88 10.94
CA GLU A 456 -13.41 3.28 10.85
C GLU A 456 -13.90 3.31 9.40
N VAL A 457 -13.76 4.44 8.69
CA VAL A 457 -14.03 4.52 7.25
C VAL A 457 -13.20 3.48 6.48
N GLN A 458 -11.91 3.37 6.79
CA GLN A 458 -11.04 2.37 6.19
C GLN A 458 -11.49 0.93 6.50
N ALA A 459 -12.01 0.66 7.70
CA ALA A 459 -12.54 -0.66 8.07
C ALA A 459 -13.80 -1.00 7.27
N VAL A 460 -14.70 -0.03 7.08
CA VAL A 460 -15.87 -0.20 6.19
C VAL A 460 -15.41 -0.52 4.77
N PHE A 461 -14.42 0.20 4.24
CA PHE A 461 -13.91 -0.07 2.89
C PHE A 461 -13.18 -1.40 2.79
N ALA A 462 -12.36 -1.78 3.77
CA ALA A 462 -11.62 -3.04 3.75
C ALA A 462 -12.55 -4.26 3.82
N ARG A 463 -13.64 -4.16 4.60
CA ARG A 463 -14.60 -5.25 4.84
C ARG A 463 -15.87 -5.18 3.98
N GLY A 464 -16.07 -4.10 3.25
CA GLY A 464 -17.31 -3.76 2.55
C GLY A 464 -17.70 -4.67 1.39
N GLY A 465 -19.00 -4.72 1.11
CA GLY A 465 -19.58 -5.27 -0.12
C GLY A 465 -19.76 -4.19 -1.21
N ALA A 466 -20.48 -4.55 -2.28
CA ALA A 466 -20.77 -3.63 -3.39
C ALA A 466 -21.75 -2.51 -3.01
N ASP A 467 -22.51 -2.68 -1.93
CA ASP A 467 -23.38 -1.67 -1.30
C ASP A 467 -22.60 -0.42 -0.84
N VAL A 468 -21.33 -0.58 -0.45
CA VAL A 468 -20.43 0.54 -0.10
C VAL A 468 -20.26 1.52 -1.27
N ALA A 469 -20.36 1.07 -2.51
CA ALA A 469 -20.29 1.94 -3.68
C ALA A 469 -21.41 3.00 -3.67
N GLY A 470 -22.60 2.69 -3.13
CA GLY A 470 -23.67 3.68 -3.00
C GLY A 470 -23.25 4.87 -2.13
N ALA A 471 -22.66 4.59 -0.96
CA ALA A 471 -22.18 5.64 -0.05
C ALA A 471 -20.98 6.42 -0.65
N LEU A 472 -20.07 5.74 -1.35
CA LEU A 472 -18.97 6.40 -2.07
C LEU A 472 -19.50 7.34 -3.16
N ALA A 473 -20.49 6.92 -3.94
CA ALA A 473 -21.11 7.74 -4.99
C ALA A 473 -21.86 8.95 -4.42
N ALA A 474 -22.55 8.76 -3.28
CA ALA A 474 -23.33 9.79 -2.59
C ALA A 474 -22.47 10.81 -1.80
N LEU A 475 -21.15 10.60 -1.71
CA LEU A 475 -20.25 11.54 -1.06
C LEU A 475 -20.09 12.81 -1.90
N GLU A 476 -20.59 13.93 -1.38
CA GLU A 476 -20.51 15.26 -2.03
C GLU A 476 -19.34 16.11 -1.51
N GLU A 477 -18.95 15.90 -0.26
CA GLU A 477 -17.87 16.62 0.41
C GLU A 477 -16.94 15.58 1.07
N VAL A 478 -15.66 15.56 0.69
CA VAL A 478 -14.68 14.64 1.30
C VAL A 478 -14.31 15.12 2.69
N SER A 479 -15.15 14.76 3.65
CA SER A 479 -14.97 14.98 5.08
C SER A 479 -15.67 13.88 5.86
N LEU A 480 -15.34 13.73 7.15
CA LEU A 480 -16.03 12.76 8.01
C LEU A 480 -17.53 13.09 8.15
N SER A 481 -17.90 14.37 8.13
CA SER A 481 -19.30 14.80 8.10
C SER A 481 -19.98 14.45 6.78
N GLY A 482 -19.31 14.66 5.64
CA GLY A 482 -19.82 14.24 4.34
C GLY A 482 -20.02 12.73 4.27
N TRP A 483 -19.06 11.95 4.77
CA TRP A 483 -19.15 10.49 4.86
C TRP A 483 -20.37 10.05 5.67
N ARG A 484 -20.60 10.62 6.86
CA ARG A 484 -21.79 10.31 7.68
C ARG A 484 -23.10 10.62 6.97
N LYS A 485 -23.17 11.74 6.24
CA LYS A 485 -24.36 12.08 5.44
C LYS A 485 -24.60 11.06 4.32
N ALA A 486 -23.54 10.67 3.62
CA ALA A 486 -23.63 9.68 2.54
C ALA A 486 -24.06 8.29 3.07
N VAL A 487 -23.47 7.84 4.18
CA VAL A 487 -23.86 6.63 4.90
C VAL A 487 -25.34 6.66 5.28
N ALA A 488 -25.81 7.75 5.89
CA ALA A 488 -27.21 7.88 6.30
C ALA A 488 -28.17 7.87 5.09
N LYS A 489 -27.81 8.56 4.00
CA LYS A 489 -28.61 8.59 2.76
C LYS A 489 -28.73 7.21 2.12
N CYS A 490 -27.66 6.41 2.16
CA CYS A 490 -27.64 5.06 1.59
C CYS A 490 -28.04 3.97 2.57
N GLN A 491 -28.35 4.31 3.83
CA GLN A 491 -28.66 3.36 4.90
C GLN A 491 -27.57 2.28 5.08
N LEU A 492 -26.29 2.66 4.89
CA LEU A 492 -25.17 1.73 5.02
C LEU A 492 -24.91 1.42 6.51
N ASP A 493 -24.85 0.14 6.86
CA ASP A 493 -24.57 -0.30 8.23
C ASP A 493 -23.06 -0.27 8.52
N VAL A 494 -22.58 0.84 9.08
CA VAL A 494 -21.18 1.01 9.48
C VAL A 494 -20.79 0.03 10.59
N ASP A 495 -21.68 -0.24 11.54
CA ASP A 495 -21.40 -1.13 12.66
C ASP A 495 -21.20 -2.57 12.18
N PHE A 496 -22.01 -3.03 11.23
CA PHE A 496 -21.87 -4.35 10.60
C PHE A 496 -20.47 -4.55 10.01
N TYR A 497 -19.96 -3.56 9.27
CA TYR A 497 -18.65 -3.67 8.61
C TYR A 497 -17.48 -3.38 9.54
N ALA A 498 -17.55 -2.40 10.43
CA ALA A 498 -16.41 -2.00 11.26
C ALA A 498 -16.38 -2.73 12.60
N HIS A 499 -17.50 -2.80 13.31
CA HIS A 499 -17.55 -3.07 14.76
C HIS A 499 -18.17 -4.41 15.13
N GLN A 500 -18.79 -5.13 14.19
CA GLN A 500 -19.32 -6.46 14.45
C GLN A 500 -18.29 -7.55 14.18
N ARG A 501 -18.29 -8.55 15.07
CA ARG A 501 -17.62 -9.82 14.87
C ARG A 501 -18.47 -10.68 13.94
N TRP A 502 -17.85 -11.27 12.92
CA TRP A 502 -18.54 -12.17 12.00
C TRP A 502 -18.28 -13.64 12.35
N PRO A 503 -19.27 -14.53 12.19
CA PRO A 503 -19.05 -15.97 12.22
C PRO A 503 -18.11 -16.40 11.10
N THR A 504 -17.27 -17.41 11.34
CA THR A 504 -16.38 -17.95 10.29
C THR A 504 -17.14 -18.57 9.12
N GLY A 505 -18.36 -19.04 9.36
CA GLY A 505 -19.29 -19.54 8.34
C GLY A 505 -19.90 -18.47 7.43
N GLN A 506 -19.80 -17.18 7.79
CA GLN A 506 -20.37 -16.09 7.00
C GLN A 506 -19.74 -16.04 5.60
N ARG A 507 -20.58 -15.82 4.58
CA ARG A 507 -20.11 -15.54 3.22
C ARG A 507 -19.57 -14.10 3.20
N LEU A 508 -18.26 -13.96 2.95
CA LEU A 508 -17.57 -12.68 2.93
C LEU A 508 -17.59 -12.06 1.53
N PRO A 509 -17.52 -10.72 1.37
CA PRO A 509 -17.54 -10.08 0.05
C PRO A 509 -16.46 -10.60 -0.91
N TRP A 510 -15.25 -10.82 -0.41
CA TRP A 510 -14.09 -11.26 -1.21
C TRP A 510 -14.01 -12.77 -1.46
N VAL A 511 -15.08 -13.56 -1.22
CA VAL A 511 -15.09 -15.00 -1.60
C VAL A 511 -15.01 -15.22 -3.11
N ILE A 512 -15.21 -14.17 -3.90
CA ILE A 512 -15.02 -14.18 -5.35
C ILE A 512 -13.54 -14.21 -5.78
N ILE A 513 -12.60 -14.17 -4.82
CA ILE A 513 -11.16 -14.23 -5.08
C ILE A 513 -10.61 -15.53 -4.53
N ASP A 514 -9.85 -16.24 -5.36
CA ASP A 514 -8.91 -17.24 -4.89
C ASP A 514 -7.53 -16.59 -4.72
N SER A 515 -7.20 -16.27 -3.46
CA SER A 515 -5.91 -15.68 -3.09
C SER A 515 -4.76 -16.69 -3.04
N GLY A 516 -5.07 -17.99 -3.09
CA GLY A 516 -4.16 -19.10 -2.80
C GLY A 516 -4.14 -19.50 -1.32
N THR A 517 -4.84 -18.79 -0.43
CA THR A 517 -4.94 -19.15 0.99
C THR A 517 -6.27 -19.84 1.28
N LYS A 518 -6.21 -21.09 1.76
CA LYS A 518 -7.41 -21.87 2.12
C LYS A 518 -8.12 -21.28 3.34
N LYS A 519 -9.46 -21.18 3.29
CA LYS A 519 -10.30 -20.71 4.40
C LYS A 519 -10.00 -21.43 5.72
N GLY A 520 -9.85 -22.76 5.70
CA GLY A 520 -9.54 -23.55 6.90
C GLY A 520 -8.20 -23.19 7.56
N HIS A 521 -7.21 -22.70 6.80
CA HIS A 521 -5.97 -22.18 7.38
C HIS A 521 -6.19 -20.87 8.14
N LEU A 522 -7.01 -19.97 7.59
CA LEU A 522 -7.36 -18.71 8.24
C LEU A 522 -8.16 -18.95 9.54
N GLU A 523 -9.09 -19.91 9.53
CA GLU A 523 -9.85 -20.32 10.71
C GLU A 523 -8.95 -20.94 11.79
N LEU A 524 -8.01 -21.81 11.40
CA LEU A 524 -7.03 -22.37 12.31
C LEU A 524 -6.19 -21.29 13.00
N GLU A 525 -5.70 -20.31 12.23
CA GLU A 525 -4.91 -19.21 12.80
C GLU A 525 -5.75 -18.26 13.65
N LEU A 526 -7.03 -18.04 13.32
CA LEU A 526 -7.96 -17.31 14.18
C LEU A 526 -8.16 -18.04 15.51
N ASN A 527 -8.41 -19.35 15.49
CA ASN A 527 -8.61 -20.13 16.71
C ASN A 527 -7.37 -20.08 17.62
N ARG A 528 -6.17 -20.17 17.03
CA ARG A 528 -4.89 -19.98 17.75
C ARG A 528 -4.72 -18.57 18.32
N ALA A 529 -5.30 -17.55 17.68
CA ALA A 529 -5.26 -16.18 18.17
C ALA A 529 -6.20 -15.97 19.37
N LEU A 530 -7.34 -16.66 19.38
CA LEU A 530 -8.34 -16.56 20.46
C LEU A 530 -8.03 -17.44 21.67
N SER A 531 -7.20 -18.48 21.49
CA SER A 531 -6.83 -19.42 22.55
C SER A 531 -5.60 -19.01 23.38
N GLY A 532 -4.89 -17.92 23.01
CA GLY A 532 -3.61 -17.53 23.61
C GLY A 532 -3.54 -16.07 23.99
#